data_AF-A0A8T5QGU4-F1
#
_entry.id   AF-A0A8T5QGU4-F1
#
_cell.length_a   1.000
_cell.length_b   1.000
_cell.length_c   1.000
_cell.angle_alpha   90.00
_cell.angle_beta   90.00
_cell.angle_gamma   90.00
#
_symmetry.space_group_name_H-M   'P 1'
#
loop_
_entity.id
_entity.type
_entity.pdbx_description
1 polymer ?
#
loop_
_entity_poly.entity_id
_entity_poly.type
_entity_poly.pdbx_seq_one_letter_code
_entity_poly.pdbx_strand_id
1 'polypeptide(L)'
;MNSRYLLIVLILVILTLSACEYLEMPETTDKPAAIIAGKCDLGVGFRFEECKATTEGLKISLSNGLAVNLDSVVFVINTTPSSEVVCNEALKIGSMSKGGIASSTVCSSVYLVGEKFDANVKVVYVKSMQTLDHTITGTISKRVE
;
A
#
# COMPACT_ATOMS: atom_id res chain seq x y z
N MET A 1 20.18 -39.36 -58.21
CA MET A 1 19.99 -39.16 -56.76
C MET A 1 19.25 -37.86 -56.55
N ASN A 2 18.17 -37.91 -55.77
CA ASN A 2 16.95 -37.15 -55.97
C ASN A 2 17.00 -35.70 -55.46
N SER A 3 16.75 -34.75 -56.37
CA SER A 3 16.48 -33.31 -56.17
C SER A 3 15.37 -33.00 -55.14
N ARG A 4 14.59 -34.02 -54.75
CA ARG A 4 13.56 -33.93 -53.69
C ARG A 4 14.14 -33.80 -52.28
N TYR A 5 15.36 -34.26 -52.02
CA TYR A 5 15.99 -34.10 -50.70
C TYR A 5 16.50 -32.68 -50.46
N LEU A 6 16.94 -31.98 -51.52
CA LEU A 6 17.43 -30.60 -51.40
C LEU A 6 16.29 -29.64 -51.02
N LEU A 7 15.09 -29.86 -51.55
CA LEU A 7 13.91 -29.04 -51.26
C LEU A 7 13.41 -29.23 -49.81
N ILE A 8 13.48 -30.47 -49.29
CA ILE A 8 13.07 -30.78 -47.91
C ILE A 8 14.06 -30.18 -46.90
N VAL A 9 15.37 -30.25 -47.17
CA VAL A 9 16.39 -29.62 -46.31
C VAL A 9 16.27 -28.10 -46.34
N LEU A 10 15.98 -27.48 -47.49
CA LEU A 10 15.80 -26.03 -47.59
C LEU A 10 14.57 -25.54 -46.79
N ILE A 11 13.45 -26.29 -46.82
CA ILE A 11 12.25 -25.96 -46.05
C ILE A 11 12.48 -26.13 -44.54
N LEU A 12 13.27 -27.14 -44.12
CA LEU A 12 13.60 -27.34 -42.70
C LEU A 12 14.49 -26.22 -42.14
N VAL A 13 15.42 -25.69 -42.94
CA VAL A 13 16.29 -24.58 -42.51
C VAL A 13 15.50 -23.27 -42.36
N ILE A 14 14.55 -22.99 -43.26
CA ILE A 14 13.74 -21.76 -43.21
C ILE A 14 12.74 -21.76 -42.03
N LEU A 15 12.29 -22.94 -41.57
CA LEU A 15 11.37 -23.08 -40.42
C LEU A 15 12.05 -22.96 -39.04
N THR A 16 13.39 -22.85 -38.98
CA THR A 16 14.13 -22.70 -37.71
C THR A 16 14.61 -21.28 -37.43
N LEU A 17 14.37 -20.33 -38.33
CA LEU A 17 14.82 -18.93 -38.19
C LEU A 17 13.72 -17.92 -37.82
N SER A 18 12.48 -18.35 -37.56
CA SER A 18 11.32 -17.46 -37.36
C SER A 18 10.65 -17.59 -35.99
N ALA A 19 11.42 -17.83 -34.92
CA ALA A 19 10.92 -17.80 -33.55
C ALA A 19 11.94 -17.27 -32.54
N CYS A 20 12.30 -15.98 -32.63
CA CYS A 20 12.58 -15.08 -31.49
C CYS A 20 13.11 -13.73 -32.01
N GLU A 21 12.30 -13.04 -32.82
CA GLU A 21 12.27 -11.59 -32.70
C GLU A 21 11.48 -11.27 -31.42
N TYR A 22 11.87 -10.19 -30.73
CA TYR A 22 11.33 -9.72 -29.45
C TYR A 22 11.87 -10.40 -28.18
N LEU A 23 13.19 -10.38 -28.02
CA LEU A 23 13.78 -10.04 -26.71
C LEU A 23 13.76 -8.51 -26.59
N GLU A 24 12.56 -7.94 -26.49
CA GLU A 24 12.39 -6.69 -25.76
C GLU A 24 12.70 -7.06 -24.30
N MET A 25 13.98 -6.91 -23.93
CA MET A 25 14.29 -6.72 -22.53
C MET A 25 13.44 -5.52 -22.10
N PRO A 26 12.51 -5.65 -21.14
CA PRO A 26 11.98 -4.45 -20.53
C PRO A 26 13.23 -3.73 -20.01
N GLU A 27 13.49 -2.54 -20.54
CA GLU A 27 14.29 -1.58 -19.81
C GLU A 27 13.59 -1.47 -18.45
N THR A 28 14.09 -2.21 -17.45
CA THR A 28 14.01 -1.79 -16.08
C THR A 28 14.86 -0.53 -16.06
N THR A 29 14.29 0.56 -16.60
CA THR A 29 14.51 1.85 -16.03
C THR A 29 14.10 1.64 -14.58
N ASP A 30 15.09 1.33 -13.74
CA ASP A 30 15.13 1.76 -12.36
C ASP A 30 14.90 3.26 -12.44
N LYS A 31 13.63 3.63 -12.63
CA LYS A 31 13.13 4.96 -12.33
C LYS A 31 13.61 5.10 -10.91
N PRO A 32 14.57 5.99 -10.60
CA PRO A 32 15.01 6.15 -9.25
C PRO A 32 13.72 6.41 -8.50
N ALA A 33 13.30 5.43 -7.69
CA ALA A 33 12.11 5.54 -6.91
C ALA A 33 12.45 6.74 -6.07
N ALA A 34 11.90 7.91 -6.44
CA ALA A 34 12.11 9.13 -5.70
C ALA A 34 11.83 8.69 -4.27
N ILE A 35 12.88 8.71 -3.44
CA ILE A 35 12.82 8.23 -2.08
C ILE A 35 11.97 9.30 -1.41
N ILE A 36 10.66 9.19 -1.59
CA ILE A 36 9.69 9.90 -0.80
C ILE A 36 9.92 9.28 0.56
N ALA A 37 10.67 10.00 1.41
CA ALA A 37 10.78 9.66 2.82
C ALA A 37 9.34 9.54 3.32
N GLY A 38 8.89 8.30 3.49
CA GLY A 38 7.46 8.06 3.56
C GLY A 38 6.88 8.72 4.79
N LYS A 39 5.77 9.45 4.62
CA LYS A 39 5.17 10.32 5.63
C LYS A 39 3.85 9.73 6.11
N CYS A 40 3.61 9.78 7.41
CA CYS A 40 2.30 9.47 7.99
C CYS A 40 1.97 10.56 8.98
N ASP A 41 0.94 11.34 8.66
CA ASP A 41 0.51 12.47 9.45
C ASP A 41 -0.94 12.28 9.90
N LEU A 42 -1.22 12.76 11.10
CA LEU A 42 -2.56 12.98 11.61
C LEU A 42 -2.64 14.39 12.19
N GLY A 43 -3.84 14.95 12.21
CA GLY A 43 -4.11 16.19 12.93
C GLY A 43 -3.86 16.04 14.43
N VAL A 44 -3.86 17.20 15.12
CA VAL A 44 -3.52 17.30 16.54
C VAL A 44 -4.38 16.37 17.41
N GLY A 45 -3.72 15.62 18.29
CA GLY A 45 -4.37 14.77 19.29
C GLY A 45 -4.13 13.27 19.09
N PHE A 46 -3.70 12.86 17.91
CA PHE A 46 -3.25 11.49 17.64
C PHE A 46 -1.90 11.49 16.95
N ARG A 47 -1.15 10.40 17.08
CA ARG A 47 0.09 10.20 16.34
C ARG A 47 0.20 8.75 15.88
N PHE A 48 0.93 8.55 14.79
CA PHE A 48 1.43 7.24 14.44
C PHE A 48 2.73 6.99 15.21
N GLU A 49 2.74 5.98 16.07
CA GLU A 49 3.96 5.39 16.62
C GLU A 49 4.60 4.41 15.62
N GLU A 50 3.76 3.81 14.78
CA GLU A 50 4.17 2.98 13.66
C GLU A 50 3.24 3.25 12.47
N CYS A 51 3.82 3.30 11.29
CA CYS A 51 3.09 3.41 10.03
C CYS A 51 3.98 2.88 8.91
N LYS A 52 3.81 1.59 8.59
CA LYS A 52 4.62 0.85 7.63
C LYS A 52 3.73 0.09 6.66
N ALA A 53 3.90 0.35 5.36
CA ALA A 53 3.27 -0.45 4.33
C ALA A 53 4.15 -1.67 4.06
N THR A 54 3.57 -2.87 4.15
CA THR A 54 4.24 -4.16 3.94
C THR A 54 3.49 -4.95 2.89
N THR A 55 4.09 -6.01 2.37
CA THR A 55 3.41 -6.93 1.43
C THR A 55 2.15 -7.58 2.00
N GLU A 56 1.92 -7.50 3.31
CA GLU A 56 0.77 -8.07 4.02
C GLU A 56 -0.33 -7.03 4.33
N GLY A 57 -0.06 -5.74 4.09
CA GLY A 57 -0.94 -4.64 4.48
C GLY A 57 -0.20 -3.49 5.15
N LEU A 58 -0.97 -2.51 5.63
CA LEU A 58 -0.46 -1.35 6.36
C LEU A 58 -0.46 -1.63 7.87
N LYS A 59 0.72 -1.78 8.45
CA LYS A 59 0.93 -1.89 9.91
C LYS A 59 0.89 -0.49 10.51
N ILE A 60 -0.03 -0.27 11.44
CA ILE A 60 -0.20 1.00 12.16
C ILE A 60 -0.14 0.77 13.67
N SER A 61 0.44 1.73 14.37
CA SER A 61 0.32 1.88 15.82
C SER A 61 -0.10 3.32 16.09
N LEU A 62 -1.28 3.51 16.66
CA LEU A 62 -1.88 4.82 16.93
C LEU A 62 -1.82 5.14 18.42
N SER A 63 -1.32 6.31 18.79
CA SER A 63 -1.34 6.81 20.15
C SER A 63 -2.44 7.85 20.37
N ASN A 64 -3.14 7.73 21.50
CA ASN A 64 -4.05 8.76 21.99
C ASN A 64 -3.26 9.85 22.72
N GLY A 65 -2.96 10.94 22.01
CA GLY A 65 -2.29 12.13 22.55
C GLY A 65 -3.22 13.10 23.28
N LEU A 66 -4.53 12.81 23.36
CA LEU A 66 -5.48 13.65 24.07
C LEU A 66 -5.35 13.45 25.59
N ALA A 67 -5.69 14.49 26.35
CA ALA A 67 -5.64 14.44 27.81
C ALA A 67 -6.82 13.68 28.46
N VAL A 68 -7.56 12.87 27.69
CA VAL A 68 -8.80 12.18 28.10
C VAL A 68 -8.83 10.74 27.58
N ASN A 69 -9.60 9.87 28.24
CA ASN A 69 -9.93 8.54 27.74
C ASN A 69 -10.96 8.63 26.61
N LEU A 70 -10.96 7.64 25.72
CA LEU A 70 -11.85 7.52 24.58
C LEU A 70 -12.64 6.21 24.69
N ASP A 71 -13.96 6.29 24.52
CA ASP A 71 -14.85 5.11 24.62
C ASP A 71 -14.93 4.36 23.29
N SER A 72 -14.72 5.05 22.17
CA SER A 72 -14.72 4.49 20.83
C SER A 72 -13.72 5.22 19.95
N VAL A 73 -12.92 4.46 19.20
CA VAL A 73 -11.99 4.93 18.18
C VAL A 73 -12.14 4.06 16.95
N VAL A 74 -12.36 4.71 15.81
CA VAL A 74 -12.44 4.09 14.48
C VAL A 74 -11.42 4.78 13.59
N PHE A 75 -10.50 4.00 13.04
CA PHE A 75 -9.56 4.46 12.04
C PHE A 75 -10.11 4.15 10.65
N VAL A 76 -10.16 5.14 9.77
CA VAL A 76 -10.66 4.99 8.40
C VAL A 76 -9.56 5.41 7.45
N ILE A 77 -9.34 4.58 6.43
CA ILE A 77 -8.33 4.78 5.41
C ILE A 77 -8.96 4.67 4.03
N ASN A 78 -8.60 5.58 3.12
CA ASN A 78 -9.00 5.53 1.73
C ASN A 78 -7.82 5.92 0.85
N THR A 79 -7.35 5.00 0.03
CA THR A 79 -6.27 5.25 -0.92
C THR A 79 -6.69 6.30 -1.95
N THR A 80 -5.76 7.18 -2.33
CA THR A 80 -6.01 8.20 -3.35
C THR A 80 -5.88 7.61 -4.76
N PRO A 81 -6.38 8.30 -5.80
CA PRO A 81 -6.15 7.89 -7.19
C PRO A 81 -4.66 7.87 -7.62
N SER A 82 -3.76 8.46 -6.82
CA SER A 82 -2.31 8.45 -7.07
C SER A 82 -1.58 7.28 -6.42
N SER A 83 -2.30 6.42 -5.70
CA SER A 83 -1.82 5.19 -5.10
C SER A 83 -1.81 4.06 -6.14
N GLU A 84 -0.79 3.21 -6.09
CA GLU A 84 -0.70 2.00 -6.91
C GLU A 84 -1.45 0.83 -6.26
N VAL A 85 -1.65 0.90 -4.95
CA VAL A 85 -2.49 -0.03 -4.19
C VAL A 85 -3.87 0.54 -3.93
N VAL A 86 -4.88 -0.33 -3.87
CA VAL A 86 -6.25 0.02 -3.50
C VAL A 86 -6.55 -0.50 -2.09
N CYS A 87 -6.90 0.42 -1.19
CA CYS A 87 -7.44 0.11 0.12
C CYS A 87 -8.46 1.15 0.56
N ASN A 88 -9.67 0.69 0.89
CA ASN A 88 -10.69 1.49 1.54
C ASN A 88 -11.28 0.67 2.69
N GLU A 89 -10.94 1.02 3.92
CA GLU A 89 -11.29 0.22 5.10
C GLU A 89 -11.60 1.11 6.31
N ALA A 90 -12.47 0.62 7.18
CA ALA A 90 -12.72 1.18 8.51
C ALA A 90 -12.40 0.14 9.58
N LEU A 91 -11.33 0.38 10.34
CA LEU A 91 -10.90 -0.44 11.47
C LEU A 91 -11.49 0.08 12.77
N LYS A 92 -12.22 -0.77 13.49
CA LYS A 92 -12.67 -0.48 14.86
C LYS A 92 -11.54 -0.82 15.84
N ILE A 93 -10.92 0.21 16.42
CA ILE A 93 -9.89 0.07 17.46
C ILE A 93 -10.53 -0.17 18.83
N GLY A 94 -11.68 0.46 19.10
CA GLY A 94 -12.37 0.36 20.38
C GLY A 94 -11.97 1.48 21.33
N SER A 95 -11.98 1.21 22.64
CA SER A 95 -11.63 2.21 23.64
C SER A 95 -10.12 2.41 23.73
N MET A 96 -9.69 3.63 24.07
CA MET A 96 -8.28 3.96 24.27
C MET A 96 -8.12 4.82 25.52
N SER A 97 -7.22 4.42 26.42
CA SER A 97 -6.83 5.24 27.56
C SER A 97 -6.05 6.49 27.13
N LYS A 98 -6.03 7.51 27.98
CA LYS A 98 -5.14 8.67 27.84
C LYS A 98 -3.68 8.19 27.70
N GLY A 99 -3.00 8.56 26.61
CA GLY A 99 -1.63 8.12 26.32
C GLY A 99 -1.52 6.66 25.87
N GLY A 100 -2.63 5.94 25.75
CA GLY A 100 -2.67 4.56 25.29
C GLY A 100 -2.29 4.43 23.82
N ILE A 101 -1.75 3.27 23.45
CA ILE A 101 -1.36 2.91 22.08
C ILE A 101 -2.16 1.67 21.67
N ALA A 102 -2.64 1.67 20.43
CA ALA A 102 -3.27 0.51 19.81
C ALA A 102 -2.61 0.21 18.47
N SER A 103 -2.30 -1.07 18.23
CA SER A 103 -1.60 -1.52 17.02
C SER A 103 -2.48 -2.49 16.23
N SER A 104 -2.46 -2.38 14.90
CA SER A 104 -3.19 -3.27 14.00
C SER A 104 -2.58 -3.26 12.61
N THR A 105 -2.90 -4.29 11.82
CA THR A 105 -2.77 -4.25 10.37
C THR A 105 -4.12 -3.89 9.76
N VAL A 106 -4.11 -2.96 8.81
CA VAL A 106 -5.27 -2.63 7.97
C VAL A 106 -4.90 -2.85 6.51
N CYS A 107 -5.90 -2.91 5.64
CA CYS A 107 -5.68 -3.10 4.22
C CYS A 107 -4.99 -4.43 3.91
N SER A 108 -5.41 -5.51 4.56
CA SER A 108 -4.80 -6.83 4.39
C SER A 108 -5.00 -7.32 2.96
N SER A 109 -3.95 -7.18 2.15
CA SER A 109 -3.91 -7.55 0.74
C SER A 109 -2.46 -7.87 0.38
N VAL A 110 -2.27 -8.61 -0.72
CA VAL A 110 -0.94 -8.87 -1.26
C VAL A 110 -0.51 -7.66 -2.06
N TYR A 111 0.44 -6.90 -1.52
CA TYR A 111 1.09 -5.78 -2.20
C TYR A 111 2.46 -6.19 -2.72
N LEU A 112 2.89 -5.57 -3.80
CA LEU A 112 4.23 -5.74 -4.35
C LEU A 112 5.19 -4.73 -3.72
N VAL A 113 6.39 -5.20 -3.39
CA VAL A 113 7.45 -4.33 -2.87
C VAL A 113 7.72 -3.20 -3.86
N GLY A 114 7.83 -1.98 -3.33
CA GLY A 114 8.04 -0.76 -4.11
C GLY A 114 6.76 -0.05 -4.51
N GLU A 115 5.58 -0.69 -4.47
CA GLU A 115 4.31 -0.04 -4.79
C GLU A 115 4.08 1.20 -3.92
N LYS A 116 3.58 2.25 -4.55
CA LYS A 116 3.24 3.51 -3.91
C LYS A 116 1.91 3.36 -3.16
N PHE A 117 1.95 3.63 -1.86
CA PHE A 117 0.79 3.66 -0.98
C PHE A 117 0.50 5.12 -0.61
N ASP A 118 -0.51 5.73 -1.23
CA ASP A 118 -1.00 7.06 -0.87
C ASP A 118 -2.44 6.97 -0.37
N ALA A 119 -2.73 7.56 0.79
CA ALA A 119 -4.07 7.54 1.35
C ALA A 119 -4.42 8.80 2.13
N ASN A 120 -5.72 9.12 2.11
CA ASN A 120 -6.35 9.99 3.09
C ASN A 120 -6.83 9.13 4.26
N VAL A 121 -6.54 9.58 5.49
CA VAL A 121 -6.98 8.90 6.70
C VAL A 121 -7.82 9.80 7.57
N LYS A 122 -8.69 9.21 8.37
CA LYS A 122 -9.37 9.90 9.47
C LYS A 122 -9.53 9.00 10.67
N VAL A 123 -9.47 9.60 11.85
CA VAL A 123 -9.81 8.97 13.13
C VAL A 123 -11.12 9.58 13.60
N VAL A 124 -12.15 8.76 13.73
CA VAL A 124 -13.42 9.14 14.37
C VAL A 124 -13.41 8.60 15.79
N TYR A 125 -13.67 9.45 16.78
CA TYR A 125 -13.61 9.05 18.17
C TYR A 125 -14.66 9.73 19.04
N VAL A 126 -15.01 9.07 20.15
CA VAL A 126 -15.88 9.58 21.20
C VAL A 126 -15.09 9.69 22.49
N LYS A 127 -15.06 10.88 23.08
CA LYS A 127 -14.44 11.09 24.40
C LYS A 127 -15.27 10.39 25.47
N SER A 128 -14.59 9.91 26.51
CA SER A 128 -15.28 9.19 27.58
C SER A 128 -16.36 10.04 28.24
N MET A 129 -17.52 9.43 28.49
CA MET A 129 -18.73 10.10 29.02
C MET A 129 -19.34 11.17 28.09
N GLN A 130 -18.98 11.17 26.82
CA GLN A 130 -19.62 12.00 25.79
C GLN A 130 -20.29 11.12 24.75
N THR A 131 -21.18 11.70 23.96
CA THR A 131 -21.90 11.01 22.88
C THR A 131 -21.62 11.59 21.51
N LEU A 132 -20.84 12.68 21.44
CA LEU A 132 -20.53 13.36 20.20
C LEU A 132 -19.29 12.75 19.56
N ASP A 133 -19.41 12.44 18.27
CA ASP A 133 -18.26 12.05 17.46
C ASP A 133 -17.37 13.27 17.16
N HIS A 134 -16.08 13.04 17.29
CA HIS A 134 -15.04 13.94 16.81
C HIS A 134 -14.28 13.29 15.67
N THR A 135 -13.79 14.09 14.72
CA THR A 135 -13.01 13.59 13.58
C THR A 135 -11.71 14.36 13.47
N ILE A 136 -10.62 13.62 13.29
CA ILE A 136 -9.32 14.15 12.90
C ILE A 136 -8.94 13.51 11.57
N THR A 137 -8.35 14.28 10.67
CA THR A 137 -7.90 13.82 9.35
C THR A 137 -6.39 13.80 9.26
N GLY A 138 -5.86 13.11 8.25
CA GLY A 138 -4.44 12.98 8.00
C GLY A 138 -4.15 12.35 6.64
N THR A 139 -2.88 12.08 6.38
CA THR A 139 -2.43 11.47 5.14
C THR A 139 -1.34 10.44 5.40
N ILE A 140 -1.25 9.45 4.51
CA ILE A 140 -0.18 8.48 4.44
C ILE A 140 0.39 8.53 3.03
N SER A 141 1.71 8.60 2.91
CA SER A 141 2.43 8.42 1.65
C SER A 141 3.67 7.58 1.93
N LYS A 142 3.65 6.32 1.50
CA LYS A 142 4.68 5.31 1.79
C LYS A 142 4.99 4.51 0.52
N ARG A 143 6.08 3.75 0.55
CA ARG A 143 6.30 2.63 -0.37
C ARG A 143 6.17 1.34 0.41
N VAL A 144 5.66 0.31 -0.25
CA VAL A 144 5.59 -1.05 0.29
C VAL A 144 7.01 -1.60 0.43
N GLU A 145 7.34 -2.11 1.61
CA GLU A 145 8.62 -2.74 1.95
C GLU A 145 8.48 -4.25 2.20
#